data_AF-A0AA90Q1E5-F1
#
_entry.id   AF-A0AA90Q1E5-F1
#
_cell.length_a   1.000
_cell.length_b   1.000
_cell.length_c   1.000
_cell.angle_alpha   90.00
_cell.angle_beta   90.00
_cell.angle_gamma   90.00
#
_symmetry.space_group_name_H-M   'P 1'
#
loop_
_entity.id
_entity.type
_entity.pdbx_description
1 polymer ?
#
loop_
_entity_poly.entity_id
_entity_poly.type
_entity_poly.pdbx_seq_one_letter_code
_entity_poly.pdbx_strand_id
1 'polypeptide(L)'
;MLNSRILLSLLAIIFLLACSDKQSSDEGEKELKDSVKLDFLNAKYMMSLSQASWEGIQLNRLENGRYSLVFSFITPYESKDCVLQGEGKQKEDEFYFFSKSNDLKVLLKRTDDGLAVGVDNKKIQNVCGKDHRAKGIYTISQ
;
A
#
# COMPACT_ATOMS: atom_id res chain seq x y z
N MET A 1 37.48 -17.81 52.11
CA MET A 1 36.33 -16.88 52.04
C MET A 1 36.39 -16.20 50.69
N LEU A 2 35.63 -16.74 49.72
CA LEU A 2 35.63 -16.28 48.34
C LEU A 2 34.92 -14.93 48.30
N ASN A 3 35.71 -13.88 48.05
CA ASN A 3 35.28 -12.49 48.20
C ASN A 3 34.10 -12.18 47.28
N SER A 4 32.96 -11.89 47.90
CA SER A 4 31.65 -11.55 47.32
C SER A 4 31.66 -10.31 46.40
N ARG A 5 32.82 -9.75 46.10
CA ARG A 5 33.03 -8.60 45.20
C ARG A 5 33.34 -8.99 43.76
N ILE A 6 33.65 -10.26 43.48
CA ILE A 6 33.90 -10.74 42.11
C ILE A 6 32.58 -11.16 41.42
N LEU A 7 31.57 -11.56 42.20
CA LEU A 7 30.27 -11.99 41.67
C LEU A 7 29.38 -10.80 41.20
N LEU A 8 29.57 -9.61 41.77
CA LEU A 8 28.81 -8.40 41.41
C LEU A 8 29.38 -7.67 40.18
N SER A 9 30.64 -7.90 39.81
CA SER A 9 31.26 -7.31 38.62
C SER A 9 30.94 -8.07 37.33
N LEU A 10 30.57 -9.35 37.42
CA LEU A 10 30.15 -10.14 36.26
C LEU A 10 28.70 -9.85 35.82
N LEU A 11 27.84 -9.37 36.72
CA LEU A 11 26.43 -9.09 36.40
C LEU A 11 26.21 -7.74 35.68
N ALA A 12 27.15 -6.79 35.83
CA ALA A 12 27.07 -5.48 35.16
C ALA A 12 27.56 -5.50 33.70
N ILE A 13 28.31 -6.54 33.29
CA ILE A 13 28.82 -6.67 31.91
C ILE A 13 27.78 -7.33 30.98
N ILE A 14 26.84 -8.09 31.53
CA ILE A 14 25.76 -8.74 30.74
C ILE A 14 24.65 -7.74 30.37
N PHE A 15 24.51 -6.61 31.08
CA PHE A 15 23.53 -5.56 30.74
C PHE A 15 24.03 -4.49 29.75
N LEU A 16 25.31 -4.53 29.34
CA LEU A 16 25.88 -3.58 28.36
C LEU A 16 26.08 -4.18 26.95
N LEU A 17 25.67 -5.44 26.74
CA LEU A 17 25.73 -6.12 25.44
C LEU A 17 24.38 -6.23 24.71
N ALA A 18 23.34 -5.52 25.18
CA ALA A 18 22.01 -5.50 24.53
C ALA A 18 21.66 -4.16 23.85
N CYS A 19 22.62 -3.23 23.73
CA CYS A 19 22.42 -1.94 23.07
C CYS A 19 23.59 -1.61 22.14
N SER A 20 23.93 -2.51 21.23
CA SER A 20 24.82 -2.17 20.11
C SER A 20 24.54 -3.08 18.93
N ASP A 21 23.40 -2.89 18.28
CA ASP A 21 23.35 -3.04 16.83
C ASP A 21 23.12 -1.66 16.22
N LYS A 22 24.25 -1.09 15.82
CA LYS A 22 24.31 -0.05 14.82
C LYS A 22 23.79 -0.65 13.51
N GLN A 23 22.99 0.14 12.82
CA GLN A 23 22.99 0.26 11.36
C GLN A 23 22.15 -0.77 10.58
N SER A 24 20.84 -0.53 10.53
CA SER A 24 20.06 -0.72 9.30
C SER A 24 19.48 0.64 8.88
N SER A 25 20.37 1.60 8.60
CA SER A 25 20.01 2.82 7.85
C SER A 25 20.26 2.66 6.36
N ASP A 26 20.97 1.61 5.94
CA ASP A 26 21.40 1.43 4.55
C ASP A 26 20.45 0.51 3.75
N GLU A 27 19.70 -0.37 4.41
CA GLU A 27 18.68 -1.20 3.76
C GLU A 27 17.41 -0.38 3.47
N GLY A 28 17.01 0.49 4.41
CA GLY A 28 15.96 1.48 4.19
C GLY A 28 16.34 2.53 3.14
N GLU A 29 17.59 3.02 3.10
CA GLU A 29 18.03 4.01 2.10
C GLU A 29 18.17 3.41 0.69
N LYS A 30 18.45 2.11 0.57
CA LYS A 30 18.50 1.40 -0.71
C LYS A 30 17.10 1.07 -1.25
N GLU A 31 16.15 0.70 -0.37
CA GLU A 31 14.73 0.62 -0.74
C GLU A 31 14.13 2.01 -1.06
N LEU A 32 14.57 3.08 -0.37
CA LEU A 32 14.16 4.46 -0.66
C LEU A 32 14.70 5.00 -2.00
N LYS A 33 15.85 4.53 -2.48
CA LYS A 33 16.40 4.98 -3.78
C LYS A 33 15.73 4.32 -4.97
N ASP A 34 15.15 3.13 -4.80
CA ASP A 34 14.36 2.47 -5.85
C ASP A 34 12.88 2.92 -5.86
N SER A 35 12.37 3.52 -4.77
CA SER A 35 10.96 3.97 -4.65
C SER A 35 10.63 5.32 -5.31
N VAL A 36 11.63 6.07 -5.79
CA VAL A 36 11.45 7.43 -6.36
C VAL A 36 10.95 7.40 -7.81
N LYS A 37 10.71 6.23 -8.39
CA LYS A 37 9.85 6.07 -9.58
C LYS A 37 8.78 5.03 -9.29
N LEU A 38 7.79 5.41 -8.49
CA LEU A 38 6.53 4.67 -8.35
C LEU A 38 5.86 4.53 -9.71
N ASP A 39 6.17 3.44 -10.40
CA ASP A 39 5.49 3.03 -11.61
C ASP A 39 4.01 2.80 -11.26
N PHE A 40 3.10 3.43 -12.01
CA PHE A 40 1.66 3.20 -11.86
C PHE A 40 1.32 1.72 -11.86
N LEU A 41 2.11 0.94 -12.60
CA LEU A 41 1.88 -0.47 -12.85
C LEU A 41 1.99 -1.36 -11.62
N ASN A 42 2.66 -0.92 -10.54
CA ASN A 42 2.87 -1.70 -9.32
C ASN A 42 2.81 -0.78 -8.09
N ALA A 43 1.76 0.02 -7.97
CA ALA A 43 1.61 1.00 -6.91
C ALA A 43 0.41 0.70 -6.02
N LYS A 44 0.56 0.99 -4.72
CA LYS A 44 -0.48 0.92 -3.71
C LYS A 44 -0.86 2.34 -3.26
N TYR A 45 -2.15 2.59 -3.19
CA TYR A 45 -2.74 3.87 -2.81
C TYR A 45 -3.70 3.65 -1.66
N MET A 46 -3.82 4.60 -0.75
CA MET A 46 -4.57 4.46 0.50
C MET A 46 -5.32 5.75 0.86
N MET A 47 -6.54 5.59 1.39
CA MET A 47 -7.36 6.67 1.95
C MET A 47 -7.79 6.27 3.36
N SER A 48 -7.62 7.18 4.31
CA SER A 48 -8.14 7.03 5.67
C SER A 48 -9.55 7.61 5.75
N LEU A 49 -10.49 6.85 6.32
CA LEU A 49 -11.81 7.34 6.67
C LEU A 49 -11.80 7.69 8.16
N SER A 50 -12.45 8.79 8.53
CA SER A 50 -12.37 9.44 9.84
C SER A 50 -12.80 8.59 11.07
N GLN A 51 -13.18 7.32 10.89
CA GLN A 51 -13.53 6.38 11.94
C GLN A 51 -12.94 4.98 11.63
N ALA A 52 -11.62 4.84 11.75
CA ALA A 52 -10.84 3.58 11.76
C ALA A 52 -10.96 2.60 10.57
N SER A 53 -11.63 2.97 9.47
CA SER A 53 -11.65 2.20 8.23
C SER A 53 -10.71 2.79 7.18
N TRP A 54 -10.05 1.92 6.42
CA TRP A 54 -9.05 2.25 5.41
C TRP A 54 -9.53 1.72 4.06
N GLU A 55 -9.29 2.47 3.00
CA GLU A 55 -9.51 1.98 1.64
C GLU A 55 -8.21 2.02 0.84
N GLY A 56 -7.87 0.91 0.21
CA GLY A 56 -6.67 0.71 -0.59
C GLY A 56 -6.99 0.45 -2.05
N ILE A 57 -6.10 0.88 -2.94
CA ILE A 57 -6.13 0.56 -4.36
C ILE A 57 -4.77 0.03 -4.77
N GLN A 58 -4.75 -1.09 -5.50
CA GLN A 58 -3.54 -1.63 -6.09
C GLN A 58 -3.74 -1.91 -7.57
N LEU A 59 -2.82 -1.46 -8.40
CA LEU A 59 -2.76 -1.80 -9.81
C LEU A 59 -1.52 -2.67 -10.05
N ASN A 60 -1.72 -3.83 -10.68
CA ASN A 60 -0.66 -4.76 -11.04
C ASN A 60 -0.76 -5.13 -12.53
N ARG A 61 0.38 -5.18 -13.22
CA ARG A 61 0.46 -5.74 -14.58
C ARG A 61 0.54 -7.27 -14.52
N LEU A 62 -0.20 -7.94 -15.40
CA LEU A 62 -0.21 -9.40 -15.56
C LEU A 62 0.63 -9.80 -16.80
N GLU A 63 1.11 -11.04 -16.81
CA GLU A 63 2.03 -11.56 -17.85
C GLU A 63 1.47 -11.51 -19.29
N ASN A 64 0.15 -11.56 -19.45
CA ASN A 64 -0.54 -11.54 -20.74
C ASN A 64 -0.89 -10.12 -21.24
N GLY A 65 -0.27 -9.07 -20.68
CA GLY A 65 -0.58 -7.69 -21.04
C GLY A 65 -1.92 -7.18 -20.51
N ARG A 66 -2.58 -7.95 -19.64
CA ARG A 66 -3.75 -7.50 -18.86
C ARG A 66 -3.30 -6.87 -17.54
N TYR A 67 -4.26 -6.32 -16.83
CA TYR A 67 -4.04 -5.68 -15.53
C TYR A 67 -5.02 -6.23 -14.50
N SER A 68 -4.56 -6.28 -13.25
CA SER A 68 -5.38 -6.52 -12.08
C SER A 68 -5.49 -5.23 -11.28
N LEU A 69 -6.70 -4.75 -11.06
CA LEU A 69 -7.02 -3.61 -10.21
C LEU A 69 -7.75 -4.12 -8.97
N VAL A 70 -7.20 -3.89 -7.80
CA VAL A 70 -7.73 -4.34 -6.52
C VAL A 70 -8.21 -3.14 -5.72
N PHE A 71 -9.46 -3.19 -5.26
CA PHE A 71 -10.00 -2.28 -4.26
C PHE A 71 -10.11 -3.02 -2.93
N SER A 72 -9.38 -2.58 -1.92
CA SER A 72 -9.38 -3.17 -0.59
C SER A 72 -10.10 -2.24 0.38
N PHE A 73 -11.03 -2.78 1.16
CA PHE A 73 -11.67 -2.10 2.28
C PHE A 73 -11.30 -2.83 3.56
N ILE A 74 -10.68 -2.13 4.51
CA ILE A 74 -10.16 -2.71 5.74
C ILE A 74 -10.73 -1.94 6.91
N THR A 75 -11.42 -2.64 7.80
CA THR A 75 -11.94 -2.14 9.07
C THR A 75 -11.30 -2.95 10.21
N PRO A 76 -11.50 -2.56 11.47
CA PRO A 76 -11.07 -3.37 12.60
C PRO A 76 -11.71 -4.77 12.67
N TYR A 77 -12.82 -4.99 11.95
CA TYR A 77 -13.63 -6.21 12.05
C TYR A 77 -13.67 -7.03 10.76
N GLU A 78 -13.34 -6.44 9.62
CA GLU A 78 -13.47 -7.04 8.30
C GLU A 78 -12.42 -6.47 7.34
N SER A 79 -11.86 -7.34 6.50
CA SER A 79 -11.09 -6.95 5.32
C SER A 79 -11.78 -7.54 4.09
N LYS A 80 -12.03 -6.72 3.07
CA LYS A 80 -12.68 -7.12 1.85
C LYS A 80 -11.93 -6.60 0.64
N ASP A 81 -11.59 -7.51 -0.27
CA ASP A 81 -10.95 -7.18 -1.55
C ASP A 81 -11.94 -7.38 -2.70
N CYS A 82 -11.96 -6.41 -3.61
CA CYS A 82 -12.60 -6.52 -4.91
C CYS A 82 -11.52 -6.52 -5.99
N VAL A 83 -11.32 -7.66 -6.63
CA VAL A 83 -10.31 -7.85 -7.66
C VAL A 83 -10.95 -7.78 -9.04
N LEU A 84 -10.47 -6.87 -9.88
CA LEU A 84 -10.94 -6.66 -11.24
C LEU A 84 -9.82 -6.94 -12.22
N GLN A 85 -10.09 -7.80 -13.20
CA GLN A 85 -9.18 -7.99 -14.32
C GLN A 85 -9.68 -7.24 -15.55
N GLY A 86 -8.75 -6.62 -16.27
CA GLY A 86 -9.10 -5.73 -17.37
C GLY A 86 -7.94 -5.42 -18.30
N GLU A 87 -8.25 -4.58 -19.27
CA GLU A 87 -7.29 -3.93 -20.15
C GLU A 87 -6.88 -2.58 -19.52
N GLY A 88 -5.69 -2.09 -19.89
CA GLY A 88 -5.15 -0.88 -19.30
C GLY A 88 -4.24 -0.13 -20.27
N LYS A 89 -4.29 1.21 -20.20
CA LYS A 89 -3.46 2.10 -21.02
C LYS A 89 -2.95 3.25 -20.18
N GLN A 90 -1.63 3.42 -20.15
CA GLN A 90 -0.98 4.58 -19.54
C GLN A 90 -0.81 5.69 -20.57
N LYS A 91 -1.03 6.93 -20.14
CA LYS A 91 -0.72 8.15 -20.88
C LYS A 91 -0.24 9.19 -19.88
N GLU A 92 1.04 9.53 -19.90
CA GLU A 92 1.65 10.49 -18.97
C GLU A 92 1.33 10.09 -17.50
N ASP A 93 0.68 10.98 -16.77
CA ASP A 93 0.29 10.83 -15.36
C ASP A 93 -1.09 10.20 -15.18
N GLU A 94 -1.65 9.59 -16.23
CA GLU A 94 -2.96 8.95 -16.23
C GLU A 94 -2.86 7.47 -16.60
N PHE A 95 -3.65 6.65 -15.91
CA PHE A 95 -3.85 5.24 -16.23
C PHE A 95 -5.35 4.95 -16.40
N TYR A 96 -5.72 4.51 -17.59
CA TYR A 96 -7.09 4.12 -17.95
C TYR A 96 -7.21 2.61 -17.82
N PHE A 97 -8.11 2.14 -16.96
CA PHE A 97 -8.43 0.73 -16.76
C PHE A 97 -9.85 0.43 -17.24
N PHE A 98 -10.04 -0.70 -17.93
CA PHE A 98 -11.35 -1.17 -18.37
C PHE A 98 -11.53 -2.66 -18.08
N SER A 99 -12.48 -3.00 -17.21
CA SER A 99 -12.92 -4.38 -16.97
C SER A 99 -14.15 -4.69 -17.83
N LYS A 100 -13.93 -5.39 -18.94
CA LYS A 100 -14.99 -5.77 -19.90
C LYS A 100 -16.09 -6.63 -19.27
N SER A 101 -15.74 -7.56 -18.38
CA SER A 101 -16.70 -8.45 -17.70
C SER A 101 -17.67 -7.70 -16.80
N ASN A 102 -17.27 -6.55 -16.29
CA ASN A 102 -18.03 -5.75 -15.34
C ASN A 102 -18.59 -4.45 -15.96
N ASP A 103 -18.30 -4.20 -17.25
CA ASP A 103 -18.54 -2.91 -17.91
C ASP A 103 -18.13 -1.70 -17.05
N LEU A 104 -16.93 -1.79 -16.45
CA LEU A 104 -16.42 -0.81 -15.51
C LEU A 104 -15.15 -0.15 -16.04
N LYS A 105 -15.16 1.19 -16.06
CA LYS A 105 -14.03 2.04 -16.43
C LYS A 105 -13.52 2.78 -15.21
N VAL A 106 -12.21 2.79 -15.03
CA VAL A 106 -11.53 3.50 -13.94
C VAL A 106 -10.42 4.35 -14.54
N LEU A 107 -10.35 5.61 -14.13
CA LEU A 107 -9.24 6.52 -14.42
C LEU A 107 -8.46 6.75 -13.13
N LEU A 108 -7.17 6.44 -13.16
CA LEU A 108 -6.22 6.77 -12.10
C LEU A 108 -5.37 7.93 -12.60
N LYS A 109 -5.28 9.03 -11.85
CA LYS A 109 -4.47 10.19 -12.21
C LYS A 109 -3.60 10.60 -11.05
N ARG A 110 -2.29 10.69 -11.27
CA ARG A 110 -1.36 11.22 -10.27
C ARG A 110 -1.53 12.73 -10.17
N THR A 111 -1.51 13.22 -8.96
CA THR A 111 -1.63 14.62 -8.57
C THR A 111 -0.58 14.90 -7.50
N ASP A 112 -0.32 16.18 -7.23
CA ASP A 112 0.65 16.57 -6.20
C ASP A 112 0.25 16.06 -4.80
N ASP A 113 -1.05 15.92 -4.54
CA ASP A 113 -1.62 15.48 -3.27
C ASP A 113 -1.86 13.95 -3.18
N GLY A 114 -1.52 13.19 -4.23
CA GLY A 114 -1.72 11.73 -4.28
C GLY A 114 -2.34 11.25 -5.60
N LEU A 115 -3.21 10.25 -5.53
CA LEU A 115 -3.89 9.65 -6.68
C LEU A 115 -5.36 10.05 -6.71
N ALA A 116 -5.75 10.81 -7.72
CA ALA A 116 -7.15 11.04 -8.06
C ALA A 116 -7.73 9.82 -8.78
N VAL A 117 -8.84 9.29 -8.25
CA VAL A 117 -9.53 8.14 -8.84
C VAL A 117 -10.91 8.56 -9.35
N GLY A 118 -11.11 8.33 -10.64
CA GLY A 118 -12.36 8.58 -11.35
C GLY A 118 -13.03 7.26 -11.74
N VAL A 119 -14.19 6.98 -11.16
CA VAL A 119 -15.03 5.83 -11.47
C VAL A 119 -16.50 6.17 -11.25
N ASP A 120 -17.39 5.46 -11.94
CA ASP A 120 -18.82 5.55 -11.65
C ASP A 120 -19.11 4.88 -10.29
N ASN A 121 -19.52 5.69 -9.31
CA ASN A 121 -19.81 5.24 -7.95
C ASN A 121 -20.89 4.15 -7.88
N LYS A 122 -21.93 4.23 -8.72
CA LYS A 122 -23.00 3.22 -8.70
C LYS A 122 -22.50 1.90 -9.28
N LYS A 123 -21.74 1.95 -10.38
CA LYS A 123 -21.18 0.75 -10.99
C LYS A 123 -20.17 0.06 -10.07
N ILE A 124 -19.23 0.80 -9.46
CA ILE A 124 -18.28 0.17 -8.53
C ILE A 124 -18.99 -0.43 -7.32
N GLN A 125 -20.02 0.22 -6.77
CA GLN A 125 -20.78 -0.34 -5.65
C GLN A 125 -21.55 -1.60 -6.03
N ASN A 126 -22.06 -1.68 -7.26
CA ASN A 126 -22.71 -2.89 -7.75
C ASN A 126 -21.72 -4.05 -7.97
N VAL A 127 -20.48 -3.75 -8.38
CA VAL A 127 -19.45 -4.76 -8.67
C VAL A 127 -18.71 -5.20 -7.41
N CYS A 128 -18.31 -4.25 -6.56
CA CYS A 128 -17.45 -4.49 -5.39
C CYS A 128 -18.23 -4.48 -4.06
N GLY A 129 -19.43 -3.89 -4.03
CA GLY A 129 -20.25 -3.71 -2.83
C GLY A 129 -20.32 -2.26 -2.37
N LYS A 130 -21.35 -1.94 -1.57
CA LYS A 130 -21.71 -0.56 -1.18
C LYS A 130 -20.64 0.15 -0.35
N ASP A 131 -19.77 -0.61 0.30
CA ASP A 131 -18.76 -0.09 1.21
C ASP A 131 -17.48 0.40 0.49
N HIS A 132 -17.32 0.05 -0.80
CA HIS A 132 -16.23 0.57 -1.62
C HIS A 132 -16.52 1.99 -2.10
N ARG A 133 -15.56 2.88 -1.91
CA ARG A 133 -15.59 4.29 -2.26
C ARG A 133 -14.44 4.67 -3.18
N ALA A 134 -14.32 4.00 -4.31
CA ALA A 134 -13.27 4.21 -5.31
C ALA A 134 -13.19 5.61 -5.97
N LYS A 135 -13.86 6.66 -5.46
CA LYS A 135 -13.76 8.05 -5.94
C LYS A 135 -13.18 8.94 -4.85
N GLY A 136 -12.06 9.59 -5.14
CA GLY A 136 -11.41 10.48 -4.18
C GLY A 136 -9.95 10.72 -4.52
N ILE A 137 -9.24 11.37 -3.60
CA ILE A 137 -7.78 11.50 -3.62
C ILE A 137 -7.22 10.49 -2.60
N TYR A 138 -6.38 9.58 -3.07
CA TYR A 138 -5.73 8.56 -2.24
C TYR A 138 -4.27 8.94 -2.04
N THR A 139 -3.81 8.91 -0.80
CA THR A 139 -2.37 9.03 -0.50
C THR A 139 -1.62 7.85 -1.08
N ILE A 140 -0.41 8.08 -1.57
CA ILE A 140 0.44 6.98 -2.03
C ILE A 140 1.09 6.35 -0.81
N SER A 141 0.87 5.07 -0.57
CA SER A 141 1.50 4.36 0.54
C SER A 141 2.83 3.78 0.07
N GLN A 142 3.89 4.04 0.83
CA GLN A 142 5.21 3.42 0.66
C GLN A 142 5.26 2.10 1.41
#